data_AF-A0A1T4RCA3-F1
#
_entry.id   AF-A0A1T4RCA3-F1
#
_cell.length_a   1.000
_cell.length_b   1.000
_cell.length_c   1.000
_cell.angle_alpha   90.00
_cell.angle_beta   90.00
_cell.angle_gamma   90.00
#
_symmetry.space_group_name_H-M   'P 1'
#
loop_
_entity.id
_entity.type
_entity.pdbx_description
1 polymer ?
#
loop_
_entity_poly.entity_id
_entity_poly.type
_entity_poly.pdbx_seq_one_letter_code
_entity_poly.pdbx_strand_id
1 'polypeptide(L)'
;MKIKNEDVQRLAEIRRDFAEPPHLLRLESYATQRIEEVLQTLRSYTFAHKLATELEIFIPLIREDASNQRAIRQHMIDFSKALSVIWQYKDRY
;
A
#
# COMPACT_ATOMS: atom_id res chain seq x y z
N MET A 1 1.54 11.49 -17.74
CA MET A 1 1.45 10.03 -18.01
C MET A 1 0.36 9.49 -17.12
N LYS A 2 -0.70 8.88 -17.69
CA LYS A 2 -1.85 8.38 -16.92
C LYS A 2 -1.57 6.96 -16.40
N ILE A 3 -2.08 6.64 -15.22
CA ILE A 3 -2.04 5.26 -14.68
C ILE A 3 -2.95 4.37 -15.52
N LYS A 4 -2.50 3.16 -15.85
CA LYS A 4 -3.33 2.16 -16.52
C LYS A 4 -4.54 1.79 -15.66
N ASN A 5 -5.69 1.56 -16.28
CA ASN A 5 -6.92 1.22 -15.54
C ASN A 5 -6.76 -0.05 -14.67
N GLU A 6 -6.03 -1.05 -15.16
CA GLU A 6 -5.73 -2.28 -14.42
C GLU A 6 -4.94 -1.99 -13.13
N ASP A 7 -3.92 -1.14 -13.22
CA ASP A 7 -3.13 -0.72 -12.04
C ASP A 7 -3.99 0.09 -11.07
N VAL A 8 -4.88 0.97 -11.56
CA VAL A 8 -5.82 1.71 -10.70
C VAL A 8 -6.75 0.76 -9.95
N GLN A 9 -7.31 -0.24 -10.63
CA GLN A 9 -8.17 -1.25 -10.01
C GLN A 9 -7.41 -2.02 -8.95
N ARG A 10 -6.21 -2.49 -9.28
CA ARG A 10 -5.33 -3.25 -8.38
C ARG A 10 -4.95 -2.45 -7.13
N LEU A 11 -4.54 -1.19 -7.29
CA LEU A 11 -4.24 -0.29 -6.17
C LEU A 11 -5.49 -0.03 -5.32
N ALA A 12 -6.67 0.08 -5.93
CA ALA A 12 -7.93 0.29 -5.21
C ALA A 12 -8.34 -0.95 -4.39
N GLU A 13 -8.15 -2.15 -4.93
CA GLU A 13 -8.38 -3.41 -4.23
C GLU A 13 -7.47 -3.54 -3.00
N ILE A 14 -6.15 -3.39 -3.19
CA ILE A 14 -5.19 -3.47 -2.08
C ILE A 14 -5.49 -2.41 -1.01
N ARG A 15 -5.83 -1.18 -1.43
CA ARG A 15 -6.21 -0.13 -0.49
C ARG A 15 -7.44 -0.51 0.33
N ARG A 16 -8.48 -1.08 -0.29
CA ARG A 16 -9.69 -1.52 0.42
C ARG A 16 -9.34 -2.60 1.44
N ASP A 17 -8.58 -3.60 1.03
CA ASP A 17 -8.15 -4.69 1.91
C ASP A 17 -7.29 -4.19 3.08
N PHE A 18 -6.54 -3.11 2.89
CA PHE A 18 -5.74 -2.47 3.94
C PHE A 18 -6.55 -1.54 4.85
N ALA A 19 -7.60 -0.89 4.32
CA ALA A 19 -8.53 -0.10 5.10
C ALA A 19 -9.36 -0.97 6.06
N GLU A 20 -9.65 -2.20 5.65
CA GLU A 20 -10.32 -3.22 6.44
C GLU A 20 -9.46 -4.51 6.50
N PRO A 21 -8.37 -4.52 7.30
CA PRO A 21 -7.40 -5.62 7.29
C PRO A 21 -8.04 -7.00 7.52
N PRO A 22 -7.73 -8.01 6.69
CA PRO A 22 -8.34 -9.32 6.80
C PRO A 22 -7.93 -10.06 8.08
N HIS A 23 -8.75 -11.02 8.50
CA HIS A 23 -8.44 -11.89 9.64
C HIS A 23 -7.59 -13.09 9.21
N LEU A 24 -6.28 -12.84 8.99
CA LEU A 24 -5.32 -13.86 8.57
C LEU A 24 -4.34 -14.22 9.69
N LEU A 25 -3.93 -15.49 9.75
CA LEU A 25 -2.91 -15.98 10.70
C LEU A 25 -1.53 -15.37 10.41
N ARG A 26 -1.17 -15.23 9.12
CA ARG A 26 0.11 -14.67 8.65
C ARG A 26 -0.07 -13.26 8.09
N LEU A 27 -0.59 -12.37 8.93
CA LEU A 27 -0.95 -11.01 8.51
C LEU A 27 0.27 -10.19 8.08
N GLU A 28 1.41 -10.34 8.77
CA GLU A 28 2.70 -9.71 8.41
C GLU A 28 3.06 -10.03 6.95
N SER A 29 3.14 -11.32 6.61
CA SER A 29 3.63 -11.74 5.31
C SER A 29 2.67 -11.32 4.19
N TYR A 30 1.36 -11.36 4.45
CA TYR A 30 0.35 -10.81 3.54
C TYR A 30 0.55 -9.30 3.33
N ALA A 31 0.69 -8.53 4.41
CA ALA A 31 0.84 -7.08 4.32
C ALA A 31 2.14 -6.71 3.57
N THR A 32 3.26 -7.34 3.91
CA THR A 32 4.56 -7.12 3.24
C THR A 32 4.46 -7.36 1.72
N GLN A 33 3.90 -8.49 1.30
CA GLN A 33 3.74 -8.81 -0.13
C GLN A 33 2.86 -7.78 -0.87
N ARG A 34 1.76 -7.36 -0.25
CA ARG A 34 0.86 -6.36 -0.84
C ARG A 34 1.47 -4.97 -0.91
N ILE A 35 2.29 -4.59 0.07
CA ILE A 35 3.04 -3.33 0.02
C ILE A 35 4.06 -3.38 -1.13
N GLU A 36 4.83 -4.46 -1.25
CA GLU A 36 5.80 -4.64 -2.34
C GLU A 36 5.15 -4.55 -3.73
N GLU A 37 3.96 -5.15 -3.89
CA GLU A 37 3.14 -5.07 -5.09
C GLU A 37 2.74 -3.63 -5.42
N VAL A 38 2.26 -2.86 -4.44
CA VAL A 38 1.96 -1.43 -4.62
C VAL A 38 3.22 -0.66 -5.04
N LEU A 39 4.34 -0.86 -4.34
CA LEU A 39 5.58 -0.15 -4.63
C LEU A 39 6.09 -0.43 -6.05
N GLN A 40 6.00 -1.68 -6.51
CA GLN A 40 6.36 -2.04 -7.88
C GLN A 40 5.48 -1.32 -8.91
N THR A 41 4.17 -1.26 -8.67
CA THR A 41 3.25 -0.51 -9.54
C THR A 41 3.61 0.98 -9.53
N LEU A 42 3.79 1.59 -8.36
CA LEU A 42 4.10 3.03 -8.23
C LEU A 42 5.42 3.41 -8.89
N ARG A 43 6.46 2.58 -8.75
CA ARG A 43 7.77 2.80 -9.38
C ARG A 43 7.73 2.78 -10.91
N SER A 44 6.68 2.20 -11.50
CA SER A 44 6.46 2.27 -12.95
C SER A 44 6.00 3.65 -13.43
N TYR A 45 5.64 4.55 -12.50
CA TYR A 45 5.15 5.90 -12.79
C TYR A 45 6.05 6.95 -12.13
N THR A 46 6.74 7.76 -12.94
CA THR A 46 7.71 8.76 -12.46
C THR A 46 7.13 9.76 -11.46
N PHE A 47 5.89 10.21 -11.66
CA PHE A 47 5.21 11.14 -10.75
C PHE A 47 4.91 10.53 -9.37
N ALA A 48 4.90 9.19 -9.26
CA ALA A 48 4.59 8.47 -8.04
C ALA A 48 5.85 7.96 -7.31
N HIS A 49 7.05 8.22 -7.83
CA HIS A 49 8.31 7.78 -7.22
C HIS A 49 8.49 8.28 -5.79
N LYS A 50 8.18 9.56 -5.54
CA LYS A 50 8.24 10.14 -4.20
C LYS A 50 7.32 9.40 -3.23
N LEU A 51 6.08 9.15 -3.64
CA LEU A 51 5.11 8.39 -2.84
C LEU A 51 5.59 6.96 -2.60
N ALA A 52 6.19 6.30 -3.60
CA ALA A 52 6.75 4.96 -3.43
C ALA A 52 7.84 4.95 -2.33
N THR A 53 8.77 5.90 -2.38
CA THR A 53 9.83 6.02 -1.34
C THR A 53 9.24 6.29 0.04
N GLU A 54 8.22 7.13 0.15
CA GLU A 54 7.55 7.40 1.43
C GLU A 54 6.83 6.16 1.98
N LEU A 55 6.22 5.36 1.10
CA LEU A 55 5.49 4.14 1.49
C LEU A 55 6.40 2.96 1.82
N GLU A 56 7.66 2.96 1.39
CA GLU A 56 8.63 1.90 1.70
C GLU A 56 8.87 1.73 3.21
N ILE A 57 8.67 2.80 4.00
CA ILE A 57 8.82 2.76 5.46
C ILE A 57 7.88 1.76 6.15
N PHE A 58 6.76 1.40 5.52
CA PHE A 58 5.81 0.46 6.12
C PHE A 58 6.31 -0.98 6.13
N ILE A 59 7.25 -1.37 5.26
CA ILE A 59 7.84 -2.72 5.27
C ILE A 59 8.57 -3.00 6.60
N PRO A 60 9.55 -2.18 7.04
CA PRO A 60 10.21 -2.42 8.32
C PRO A 60 9.24 -2.33 9.50
N LEU A 61 8.27 -1.39 9.51
CA LEU A 61 7.26 -1.28 10.58
C LEU A 61 6.42 -2.57 10.73
N ILE A 62 5.98 -3.15 9.61
CA ILE A 62 5.21 -4.41 9.61
C ILE A 62 6.07 -5.58 10.12
N ARG A 63 7.35 -5.63 9.74
CA ARG A 63 8.27 -6.70 10.13
C ARG A 63 8.69 -6.62 11.60
N GLU A 64 8.91 -5.41 12.12
CA GLU A 64 9.21 -5.18 13.53
C GLU A 64 8.06 -5.63 14.44
N ASP A 65 6.83 -5.44 13.98
CA ASP A 65 5.61 -5.83 14.69
C ASP A 65 5.08 -7.23 14.31
N ALA A 66 5.91 -8.13 13.75
CA ALA A 66 5.46 -9.43 13.23
C ALA A 66 4.61 -10.28 14.19
N SER A 67 4.82 -10.15 15.51
CA SER A 67 4.06 -10.85 16.57
C SER A 67 2.85 -10.06 17.09
N ASN A 68 2.72 -8.78 16.73
CA ASN A 68 1.69 -7.86 17.19
C ASN A 68 0.65 -7.60 16.09
N GLN A 69 -0.33 -8.49 15.96
CA GLN A 69 -1.36 -8.36 14.93
C GLN A 69 -2.13 -7.03 15.00
N ARG A 70 -2.31 -6.46 16.19
CA ARG A 70 -2.99 -5.17 16.33
C ARG A 70 -2.18 -4.05 15.70
N ALA A 71 -0.87 -4.02 15.93
CA ALA A 71 0.01 -3.03 15.32
C ALA A 71 0.10 -3.22 13.81
N ILE A 72 0.24 -4.46 13.31
CA ILE A 72 0.21 -4.75 11.87
C ILE A 72 -1.06 -4.21 11.21
N ARG A 73 -2.24 -4.45 11.81
CA ARG A 73 -3.51 -3.91 11.30
C ARG A 73 -3.51 -2.38 11.26
N GLN A 74 -2.95 -1.73 12.28
CA GLN A 74 -2.85 -0.28 12.33
C GLN A 74 -1.94 0.25 11.21
N HIS A 75 -0.78 -0.37 11.01
CA HIS A 75 0.13 -0.03 9.91
C HIS A 75 -0.52 -0.23 8.53
N MET A 76 -1.32 -1.29 8.34
CA MET A 76 -2.10 -1.49 7.12
C MET A 76 -3.12 -0.36 6.90
N ILE A 77 -3.87 0.02 7.94
CA ILE A 77 -4.83 1.11 7.87
C ILE A 77 -4.11 2.42 7.49
N ASP A 78 -2.98 2.72 8.12
CA ASP A 78 -2.25 3.96 7.88
C ASP A 78 -1.59 3.98 6.49
N PHE A 79 -1.11 2.83 6.01
CA PHE A 79 -0.69 2.67 4.62
C PHE A 79 -1.84 2.95 3.64
N SER A 80 -3.06 2.46 3.91
CA SER A 80 -4.23 2.71 3.02
C SER A 80 -4.56 4.20 2.88
N LYS A 81 -4.40 4.95 3.98
CA LYS A 81 -4.60 6.40 4.00
C LYS A 81 -3.50 7.10 3.21
N ALA A 82 -2.24 6.72 3.42
CA ALA A 82 -1.13 7.29 2.68
C ALA A 82 -1.23 7.01 1.17
N LEU A 83 -1.61 5.79 0.80
CA LEU A 83 -1.84 5.42 -0.60
C LEU A 83 -2.97 6.25 -1.23
N SER A 84 -4.00 6.66 -0.46
CA SER A 84 -5.14 7.44 -0.95
C SER A 84 -4.75 8.75 -1.65
N VAL A 85 -3.54 9.26 -1.41
CA VAL A 85 -2.98 10.43 -2.09
C VAL A 85 -2.85 10.20 -3.60
N ILE A 86 -2.67 8.96 -4.09
CA ILE A 86 -2.51 8.72 -5.54
C ILE A 86 -3.74 9.11 -6.36
N TRP A 87 -4.94 9.03 -5.78
CA TRP A 87 -6.17 9.42 -6.46
C TRP A 87 -6.28 10.93 -6.67
N GLN A 88 -5.54 11.74 -5.92
CA GLN A 88 -5.41 13.19 -6.18
C GLN A 88 -4.63 13.48 -7.47
N TYR A 89 -3.81 12.54 -7.94
CA TYR A 89 -3.05 12.64 -9.18
C TYR A 89 -3.78 12.05 -10.38
N LYS A 90 -4.81 11.22 -10.16
CA LYS A 90 -5.60 10.61 -11.23
C LYS A 90 -6.31 11.65 -12.11
N ASP A 91 -6.73 12.76 -11.53
CA ASP A 91 -7.48 13.81 -12.23
C ASP A 91 -6.61 14.97 -12.75
N ARG A 92 -5.30 14.97 -12.44
CA ARG A 92 -4.38 16.08 -12.78
C ARG A 92 -3.56 15.88 -14.06
N TYR A 93 -3.64 14.71 -14.70
CA TYR A 93 -2.91 14.38 -15.94
C TYR A 93 -3.75 13.48 -16.85
#